data_AF-A0A263DGY1-F1
#
_entry.id   AF-A0A263DGY1-F1
#
_cell.length_a   1.000
_cell.length_b   1.000
_cell.length_c   1.000
_cell.angle_alpha   90.00
_cell.angle_beta   90.00
_cell.angle_gamma   90.00
#
_symmetry.space_group_name_H-M   'P 1'
#
loop_
_entity.id
_entity.type
_entity.pdbx_description
1 polymer ?
#
loop_
_entity_poly.entity_id
_entity_poly.type
_entity_poly.pdbx_seq_one_letter_code
_entity_poly.pdbx_strand_id
1 'polypeptide(L)' 'MPPAEYLTTPELARALRLSEKSIRRYHQDGKITPAYTTPGGQHRWLLDDVLAQLREFRPNAD' A
#
# COMPACT_ATOMS: atom_id res chain seq x y z
N MET A 1 -3.44 9.17 20.04
CA MET A 1 -3.45 8.51 18.72
C MET A 1 -2.60 7.26 18.88
N PRO A 2 -3.13 6.03 18.72
CA PRO A 2 -2.27 4.85 18.73
C PRO A 2 -1.22 5.01 17.62
N PRO A 3 0.01 4.47 17.78
CA PRO A 3 0.99 4.50 16.71
C PRO A 3 0.36 3.85 15.47
N ALA A 4 0.44 4.53 14.33
CA ALA A 4 -0.09 3.99 13.09
C ALA A 4 0.66 2.69 12.77
N GLU A 5 -0.07 1.59 12.71
CA GLU A 5 0.52 0.25 12.59
C GLU A 5 1.05 0.05 11.17
N TYR A 6 2.35 -0.22 11.05
CA TYR A 6 2.98 -0.50 9.77
C TYR A 6 2.74 -1.93 9.35
N LEU A 7 1.97 -2.10 8.28
CA LEU A 7 1.68 -3.39 7.69
C LEU A 7 2.83 -3.84 6.79
N THR A 8 3.11 -5.13 6.79
CA THR A 8 3.87 -5.82 5.74
C THR A 8 3.03 -5.93 4.45
N THR A 9 3.66 -6.28 3.32
CA THR A 9 2.96 -6.53 2.06
C THR A 9 1.85 -7.61 2.17
N PRO A 10 2.04 -8.76 2.84
CA PRO A 10 0.97 -9.73 3.07
C PRO A 10 -0.18 -9.21 3.94
N GLU A 11 0.13 -8.42 4.98
CA GLU A 11 -0.89 -7.84 5.86
C GLU A 11 -1.71 -6.78 5.12
N LEU A 12 -1.07 -5.92 4.34
CA LEU A 12 -1.75 -4.96 3.47
C LEU A 12 -2.64 -5.67 2.46
N ALA A 13 -2.15 -6.74 1.82
CA ALA A 13 -2.93 -7.54 0.88
C ALA A 13 -4.20 -8.11 1.54
N ARG A 14 -4.08 -8.65 2.76
CA ARG A 14 -5.22 -9.14 3.54
C ARG A 14 -6.20 -8.02 3.90
N ALA A 15 -5.69 -6.87 4.36
CA ALA A 15 -6.51 -5.72 4.72
C ALA A 15 -7.32 -5.18 3.52
N LEU A 16 -6.71 -5.16 2.34
CA LEU A 16 -7.35 -4.70 1.09
C LEU A 16 -8.13 -5.79 0.36
N ARG A 17 -8.12 -7.04 0.86
CA ARG A 17 -8.67 -8.22 0.17
C ARG A 17 -8.12 -8.40 -1.26
N LEU A 18 -6.84 -8.10 -1.43
CA LEU A 18 -6.10 -8.23 -2.69
C LEU A 18 -5.07 -9.34 -2.58
N SER A 19 -4.55 -9.78 -3.73
CA SER A 19 -3.37 -10.64 -3.75
C SER A 19 -2.10 -9.83 -3.49
N GLU A 20 -1.07 -10.44 -2.89
CA GLU A 20 0.25 -9.81 -2.77
C GLU A 20 0.82 -9.42 -4.14
N LYS A 21 0.53 -10.19 -5.19
CA LYS A 21 0.92 -9.88 -6.58
C LYS A 21 0.29 -8.56 -7.04
N SER A 22 -0.97 -8.30 -6.67
CA SER A 22 -1.64 -7.03 -6.98
C SER A 22 -0.96 -5.86 -6.28
N ILE A 23 -0.61 -6.01 -5.00
CA ILE A 23 0.11 -4.98 -4.24
C ILE A 23 1.47 -4.69 -4.88
N ARG A 24 2.24 -5.73 -5.22
CA ARG A 24 3.53 -5.58 -5.92
C ARG A 24 3.36 -4.87 -7.26
N ARG A 25 2.34 -5.24 -8.04
CA ARG A 25 2.05 -4.58 -9.32
C ARG A 25 1.70 -3.11 -9.13
N TYR A 26 0.84 -2.78 -8.17
CA TYR A 26 0.49 -1.38 -7.88
C TYR A 26 1.70 -0.57 -7.44
N HIS A 27 2.59 -1.17 -6.65
CA HIS A 27 3.84 -0.53 -6.28
C HIS A 27 4.75 -0.30 -7.50
N GLN A 28 4.95 -1.32 -8.34
CA GLN A 28 5.75 -1.25 -9.57
C GLN A 28 5.19 -0.23 -10.58
N ASP A 29 3.86 -0.14 -10.68
CA ASP A 29 3.16 0.82 -11.53
C ASP A 29 3.19 2.25 -10.94
N GLY A 30 3.75 2.45 -9.74
CA GLY A 30 3.77 3.74 -9.04
C GLY A 30 2.41 4.16 -8.44
N LYS A 31 1.42 3.28 -8.44
CA LYS A 31 0.06 3.52 -7.92
C LYS A 31 -0.04 3.52 -6.40
N ILE A 32 0.91 2.89 -5.73
CA ILE A 32 1.02 2.96 -4.28
C ILE A 32 2.50 3.02 -3.90
N THR A 33 2.81 3.82 -2.89
CA THR A 33 4.15 3.96 -2.33
C THR A 33 4.14 3.53 -0.87
N PRO A 34 5.13 2.74 -0.43
CA PRO A 34 5.24 2.37 0.97
C PRO A 34 5.66 3.59 1.79
N ALA A 35 5.23 3.63 3.05
CA ALA A 35 5.63 4.69 3.98
C ALA A 35 7.15 4.66 4.24
N TYR A 36 7.73 3.46 4.29
CA TYR A 36 9.18 3.29 4.20
C TYR A 36 9.54 1.87 3.74
N THR A 37 10.80 1.69 3.36
CA THR A 37 11.38 0.38 3.06
C THR A 37 12.51 0.12 4.06
N THR A 38 12.53 -1.07 4.66
CA THR A 38 13.62 -1.45 5.56
C THR A 38 14.93 -1.63 4.79
N PRO A 39 16.10 -1.57 5.45
CA PRO A 39 17.39 -1.82 4.78
C PRO A 39 17.46 -3.18 4.05
N GLY A 40 16.69 -4.18 4.50
CA GLY A 40 16.56 -5.48 3.85
C GLY A 40 15.56 -5.54 2.69
N GLY A 41 15.04 -4.40 2.24
CA GLY A 41 14.12 -4.31 1.09
C GLY A 41 12.66 -4.62 1.40
N GLN A 42 12.26 -4.74 2.67
CA GLN A 42 10.86 -5.01 3.03
C GLN A 42 10.06 -3.72 3.09
N HIS A 43 8.98 -3.64 2.32
CA HIS A 43 8.08 -2.50 2.33
C HIS A 43 7.18 -2.50 3.57
N ARG A 44 6.95 -1.29 4.10
CA ARG A 44 6.10 -1.02 5.25
C ARG A 44 5.04 -0.01 4.86
N TRP A 45 3.79 -0.34 5.14
CA TRP A 45 2.63 0.34 4.60
C TRP A 45 1.77 0.89 5.72
N LEU A 46 1.24 2.09 5.53
CA LEU A 46 0.16 2.63 6.34
C LEU A 46 -1.14 2.42 5.56
N LEU A 47 -2.11 1.72 6.15
CA LEU A 47 -3.35 1.39 5.45
C LEU A 47 -4.10 2.64 4.98
N ASP A 48 -4.22 3.64 5.84
CA ASP A 48 -4.94 4.88 5.53
C ASP A 48 -4.27 5.67 4.40
N ASP A 49 -2.93 5.71 4.39
CA ASP A 49 -2.13 6.34 3.34
C ASP A 49 -2.32 5.61 1.99
N VAL A 50 -2.23 4.28 1.98
CA VAL A 50 -2.50 3.49 0.77
C VAL A 50 -3.92 3.70 0.25
N LEU A 51 -4.92 3.77 1.14
CA LEU A 51 -6.30 4.06 0.75
C LEU A 51 -6.50 5.48 0.23
N ALA A 52 -5.71 6.45 0.69
CA ALA A 52 -5.71 7.81 0.16
C ALA A 52 -5.10 7.84 -1.25
N GLN A 53 -3.92 7.25 -1.42
CA GLN A 53 -3.26 7.13 -2.72
C GLN A 53 -4.18 6.44 -3.74
N LEU A 54 -4.77 5.29 -3.40
CA LEU A 54 -5.69 4.58 -4.31
C LEU A 54 -6.93 5.41 -4.71
N ARG A 55 -7.38 6.35 -3.87
CA ARG A 55 -8.45 7.29 -4.20
C ARG A 55 -7.98 8.36 -5.17
N GLU A 56 -6.77 8.89 -4.98
CA GLU A 56 -6.14 9.86 -5.88
C GLU A 56 -5.82 9.25 -7.25
N PHE A 57 -5.44 7.97 -7.28
CA PHE A 57 -5.19 7.23 -8.53
C PHE A 57 -6.44 6.86 -9.30
N ARG A 58 -7.63 6.96 -8.71
CA ARG A 58 -8.87 6.72 -9.45
C ARG A 58 -8.95 7.86 -10.47
N PRO A 59 -8.64 7.63 -11.77
CA PRO A 59 -8.88 8.66 -12.75
C PRO A 59 -10.37 8.93 -12.66
N ASN A 60 -10.76 10.21 -12.71
CA ASN A 60 -12.15 10.59 -12.84
C ASN A 60 -12.86 9.57 -13.73
N ALA A 61 -13.94 8.99 -13.22
CA ALA A 61 -14.87 8.27 -14.05
C ALA A 61 -15.55 9.34 -14.93
N ASP A 62 -14.82 9.76 -15.96
CA ASP A 62 -15.32 10.49 -17.13
C ASP A 62 -15.91 9.48 -18.14
#